data_AF-A0A812RHM3-F1
#
_entry.id   AF-A0A812RHM3-F1
#
_cell.length_a   1.000
_cell.length_b   1.000
_cell.length_c   1.000
_cell.angle_alpha   90.00
_cell.angle_beta   90.00
_cell.angle_gamma   90.00
#
_symmetry.space_group_name_H-M   'P 1'
#
loop_
_entity.id
_entity.type
_entity.pdbx_description
1 polymer ?
#
loop_
_entity_poly.entity_id
_entity_poly.type
_entity_poly.pdbx_seq_one_letter_code
_entity_poly.pdbx_strand_id
1 'polypeptide(L)'
;MMAGLSFQGLLVALLIGCVAAIVCPPELVQGAPVGLSEGAKCGGTCNTHGSCAAGLRCKETPTTPFLGVRPAGVCSSAGGHVALDSKDIQTVVKEAVQLLNGQLNSIYMLVPVAILGAEKKHNFEGIVYDLSLALASSTCRNDGAHSPLDPICQPQHGVTPMNLDVVVQEKDSHYALLGHSSIDRPVPVALRI
;
A
#
# COMPACT_ATOMS: atom_id res chain seq x y z
N MET A 1 -48.32 15.13 55.81
CA MET A 1 -47.12 14.37 56.20
C MET A 1 -46.51 13.76 54.95
N MET A 2 -45.22 14.03 54.74
CA MET A 2 -44.24 13.32 53.89
C MET A 2 -44.41 13.32 52.36
N ALA A 3 -43.67 14.24 51.72
CA ALA A 3 -43.27 14.17 50.32
C ALA A 3 -41.98 13.35 50.20
N GLY A 4 -41.98 12.31 49.37
CA GLY A 4 -40.83 11.44 49.09
C GLY A 4 -40.19 11.79 47.75
N LEU A 5 -38.99 12.37 47.78
CA LEU A 5 -38.17 12.65 46.60
C LEU A 5 -37.32 11.41 46.28
N SER A 6 -37.54 10.87 45.08
CA SER A 6 -36.86 9.69 44.52
C SER A 6 -35.42 10.01 44.13
N PHE A 7 -34.46 9.31 44.75
CA PHE A 7 -33.01 9.55 44.66
C PHE A 7 -32.30 8.63 43.65
N GLN A 8 -32.99 8.14 42.60
CA GLN A 8 -32.41 7.19 41.64
C GLN A 8 -31.85 7.82 40.34
N GLY A 9 -31.94 9.14 40.17
CA GLY A 9 -31.57 9.81 38.91
C GLY A 9 -30.13 10.30 38.76
N LEU A 10 -29.27 10.20 39.80
CA LEU A 10 -28.00 10.97 39.84
C LEU A 10 -26.72 10.15 39.58
N LEU A 11 -26.81 8.84 39.30
CA LEU A 11 -25.62 7.99 39.18
C LEU A 11 -25.19 7.66 37.74
N VAL A 12 -25.96 8.09 36.73
CA VAL A 12 -25.65 7.82 35.31
C VAL A 12 -24.87 8.95 34.63
N ALA A 13 -24.78 10.14 35.24
CA ALA A 13 -24.15 11.32 34.63
C ALA A 13 -22.62 11.40 34.77
N LEU A 14 -21.97 10.50 35.53
CA LEU A 14 -20.53 10.59 35.87
C LEU A 14 -19.62 9.58 35.15
N LEU A 15 -20.09 8.95 34.07
CA LEU A 15 -19.29 8.08 33.19
C LEU A 15 -19.08 8.69 31.79
N ILE A 16 -19.09 10.01 31.68
CA ILE A 16 -18.50 10.71 30.54
C ILE A 16 -16.99 10.78 30.82
N GLY A 17 -16.34 9.61 30.71
CA GLY A 17 -14.89 9.50 30.80
C GLY A 17 -14.26 10.26 29.64
N CYS A 18 -13.42 11.24 29.96
CA CYS A 18 -12.60 11.95 28.98
C CYS A 18 -11.84 10.93 28.13
N VAL A 19 -12.26 10.76 26.88
CA VAL A 19 -11.43 10.12 25.85
C VAL A 19 -10.32 11.11 25.56
N ALA A 20 -9.24 11.04 26.34
CA ALA A 20 -8.03 11.78 26.06
C ALA A 20 -7.44 11.21 24.77
N ALA A 21 -7.69 11.86 23.64
CA ALA A 21 -6.96 11.61 22.43
C ALA A 21 -5.48 11.84 22.74
N ILE A 22 -4.63 10.82 22.54
CA ILE A 22 -3.18 10.97 22.68
C ILE A 22 -2.72 11.86 21.52
N VAL A 23 -2.63 13.16 21.78
CA VAL A 23 -2.13 14.14 20.82
C VAL A 23 -0.61 14.08 20.86
N CYS A 24 -0.02 13.61 19.77
CA CYS A 24 1.43 13.59 19.61
C CYS A 24 1.94 15.02 19.43
N PRO A 25 2.86 15.51 20.29
CA PRO A 25 3.47 16.82 20.08
C PRO A 25 4.26 16.80 18.77
N PRO A 26 4.24 17.91 17.99
CA PRO A 26 4.82 17.95 16.64
C PRO A 26 6.33 17.69 16.63
N GLU A 27 7.03 18.02 17.72
CA GLU A 27 8.47 17.81 17.88
C GLU A 27 8.87 16.33 17.83
N LEU A 28 8.04 15.44 18.40
CA LEU A 28 8.31 13.99 18.39
C LEU A 28 8.09 13.37 17.01
N VAL A 29 7.19 13.92 16.21
CA VAL A 29 6.88 13.39 14.88
C VAL A 29 7.93 13.82 13.86
N GLN A 30 8.46 15.04 13.98
CA GLN A 30 9.44 15.58 13.03
C GLN A 30 10.85 14.99 13.21
N GLY A 31 11.21 14.56 14.42
CA GLY A 31 12.53 13.97 14.71
C GLY A 31 12.64 12.47 14.43
N ALA A 32 11.56 11.82 13.99
CA ALA A 32 11.53 10.38 13.83
C ALA A 32 12.42 9.93 12.64
N PRO A 33 13.31 8.93 12.84
CA PRO A 33 14.19 8.47 11.77
C PRO A 33 13.38 7.84 10.63
N VAL A 34 13.82 8.03 9.40
CA VAL A 34 13.21 7.42 8.20
C VAL A 34 14.27 6.58 7.48
N GLY A 35 13.84 5.58 6.70
CA GLY A 35 14.79 4.78 5.95
C GLY A 35 15.43 3.64 6.75
N LEU A 36 14.75 3.15 7.80
CA LEU A 36 15.32 2.15 8.70
C LEU A 36 15.51 0.80 8.00
N SER A 37 16.66 0.17 8.22
CA SER A 37 17.04 -1.12 7.64
C SER A 37 16.21 -2.27 8.19
N GLU A 38 16.28 -3.43 7.54
CA GLU A 38 15.62 -4.64 8.03
C GLU A 38 16.10 -5.02 9.44
N GLY A 39 15.17 -5.47 10.28
CA GLY A 39 15.39 -5.77 11.70
C GLY A 39 15.39 -4.54 12.63
N ALA A 40 15.48 -3.32 12.10
CA ALA A 40 15.43 -2.11 12.93
C ALA A 40 14.05 -1.91 13.55
N LYS A 41 13.99 -1.34 14.76
CA LYS A 41 12.72 -0.98 15.39
C LYS A 41 12.05 0.16 14.64
N CYS A 42 10.73 0.10 14.49
CA CYS A 42 9.93 1.09 13.78
C CYS A 42 8.58 1.31 14.48
N GLY A 43 7.86 2.35 14.09
CA GLY A 43 6.52 2.63 14.62
C GLY A 43 6.55 3.09 16.08
N GLY A 44 5.70 2.46 16.91
CA GLY A 44 5.48 2.86 18.30
C GLY A 44 4.50 4.04 18.45
N THR A 45 4.22 4.42 19.70
CA THR A 45 3.42 5.61 20.00
C THR A 45 4.03 6.84 19.36
N CYS A 46 3.23 7.59 18.62
CA CYS A 46 3.65 8.78 17.89
C CYS A 46 4.76 8.55 16.85
N ASN A 47 4.92 7.32 16.35
CA ASN A 47 5.97 6.95 15.40
C ASN A 47 7.40 7.29 15.89
N THR A 48 7.62 7.24 17.21
CA THR A 48 8.90 7.62 17.85
C THR A 48 10.09 6.77 17.39
N HIS A 49 9.85 5.53 16.95
CA HIS A 49 10.88 4.68 16.38
C HIS A 49 11.10 4.88 14.88
N GLY A 50 10.26 5.68 14.23
CA GLY A 50 10.45 6.03 12.83
C GLY A 50 9.88 5.04 11.82
N SER A 51 10.21 5.29 10.55
CA SER A 51 9.66 4.61 9.39
C SER A 51 10.73 3.76 8.69
N CYS A 52 10.34 2.57 8.25
CA CYS A 52 11.21 1.65 7.53
C CYS A 52 11.66 2.21 6.17
N ALA A 53 12.75 1.66 5.65
CA ALA A 53 13.21 1.93 4.29
C ALA A 53 12.19 1.51 3.24
N ALA A 54 12.38 2.01 2.02
CA ALA A 54 11.61 1.58 0.87
C ALA A 54 11.69 0.05 0.76
N GLY A 55 10.52 -0.57 0.63
CA GLY A 55 10.42 -2.02 0.60
C GLY A 55 10.55 -2.73 1.95
N LEU A 56 10.33 -2.05 3.06
CA LEU A 56 10.20 -2.69 4.37
C LEU A 56 8.92 -2.20 5.03
N ARG A 57 8.22 -3.09 5.74
CA ARG A 57 7.03 -2.73 6.51
C ARG A 57 7.31 -2.88 8.00
N CYS A 58 6.72 -1.99 8.78
CA CYS A 58 6.80 -2.10 10.22
C CYS A 58 5.88 -3.21 10.72
N LYS A 59 6.47 -4.35 11.08
CA LYS A 59 5.74 -5.49 11.63
C LYS A 59 5.61 -5.28 13.13
N GLU A 60 4.46 -4.76 13.55
CA GLU A 60 4.12 -4.62 14.97
C GLU A 60 4.05 -5.99 15.63
N THR A 61 4.66 -6.12 16.81
CA THR A 61 4.51 -7.35 17.60
C THR A 61 3.11 -7.30 18.22
N PRO A 62 2.27 -8.34 18.05
CA PRO A 62 0.93 -8.36 18.61
C PRO A 62 1.02 -8.41 20.14
N THR A 63 1.00 -7.23 20.75
CA THR A 63 0.78 -7.06 22.18
C THR A 63 -0.67 -6.68 22.43
N THR A 64 -1.20 -7.09 23.57
CA THR A 64 -2.53 -6.70 24.02
C THR A 64 -2.68 -5.17 23.92
N PRO A 65 -3.76 -4.67 23.29
CA PRO A 65 -3.93 -3.23 23.08
C PRO A 65 -4.09 -2.54 24.44
N PHE A 66 -3.02 -1.90 24.91
CA PHE A 66 -3.06 -0.99 26.05
C PHE A 66 -3.52 0.37 25.53
N LEU A 67 -4.69 0.84 25.98
CA LEU A 67 -5.21 2.22 25.94
C LEU A 67 -4.49 3.16 24.95
N GLY A 68 -4.65 2.96 23.64
CA GLY A 68 -4.16 3.88 22.60
C GLY A 68 -2.65 3.88 22.31
N VAL A 69 -1.87 3.01 22.96
CA VAL A 69 -0.43 2.84 22.71
C VAL A 69 -0.24 1.86 21.55
N ARG A 70 0.46 2.30 20.49
CA ARG A 70 0.92 1.39 19.44
C ARG A 70 2.24 0.77 19.85
N PRO A 71 2.39 -0.56 19.83
CA PRO A 71 3.66 -1.19 20.13
C PRO A 71 4.70 -0.86 19.07
N ALA A 72 5.97 -0.88 19.46
CA ALA A 72 7.06 -0.85 18.50
C ALA A 72 7.02 -2.12 17.64
N GLY A 73 7.22 -1.96 16.34
CA GLY A 73 7.44 -3.05 15.42
C GLY A 73 8.91 -3.20 15.06
N VAL A 74 9.18 -4.15 14.17
CA VAL A 74 10.47 -4.27 13.49
C VAL A 74 10.26 -4.17 11.99
N CYS A 75 11.16 -3.49 11.31
CA CYS A 75 11.19 -3.44 9.86
C CYS A 75 11.44 -4.84 9.34
N SER A 76 10.48 -5.38 8.64
CA SER A 76 10.56 -6.71 8.06
C SER A 76 9.98 -6.66 6.66
N SER A 77 10.47 -7.53 5.78
CA SER A 77 9.82 -7.82 4.51
C SER A 77 8.46 -8.51 4.79
N ALA A 78 7.43 -7.73 5.12
CA ALA A 78 6.16 -8.27 5.64
C ALA A 78 5.31 -9.04 4.61
N GLY A 79 5.66 -8.96 3.34
CA GLY A 79 5.42 -9.96 2.30
C GLY A 79 6.73 -10.04 1.54
N GLY A 80 7.09 -11.22 1.02
CA GLY A 80 8.37 -11.41 0.33
C GLY A 80 8.58 -10.26 -0.65
N HIS A 81 9.57 -9.41 -0.37
CA HIS A 81 9.94 -8.34 -1.30
C HIS A 81 10.43 -9.05 -2.53
N VAL A 82 9.59 -9.03 -3.55
CA VAL A 82 9.95 -9.70 -4.78
C VAL A 82 10.91 -8.77 -5.46
N ALA A 83 12.13 -9.25 -5.70
CA ALA A 83 13.11 -8.49 -6.44
C ALA A 83 12.44 -7.98 -7.72
N LEU A 84 12.40 -6.65 -7.88
CA LEU A 84 11.69 -5.98 -8.98
C LEU A 84 12.24 -6.43 -10.35
N ASP A 85 13.48 -6.88 -10.37
CA ASP A 85 14.19 -7.38 -11.55
C ASP A 85 14.01 -8.89 -11.78
N SER A 86 13.25 -9.58 -10.91
CA SER A 86 12.97 -11.00 -11.12
C SER A 86 12.09 -11.20 -12.36
N LYS A 87 12.44 -12.20 -13.17
CA LYS A 87 11.66 -12.62 -14.35
C LYS A 87 10.19 -12.91 -13.99
N ASP A 88 9.97 -13.38 -12.77
CA ASP A 88 8.64 -13.69 -12.24
C ASP A 88 7.80 -12.41 -12.13
N ILE A 89 8.34 -11.32 -11.56
CA ILE A 89 7.61 -10.05 -11.46
C ILE A 89 7.34 -9.42 -12.81
N GLN A 90 8.27 -9.50 -13.75
CA GLN A 90 8.03 -9.00 -15.11
C GLN A 90 6.85 -9.73 -15.77
N THR A 91 6.70 -11.03 -15.52
CA THR A 91 5.54 -11.80 -15.98
C THR A 91 4.25 -11.30 -15.33
N VAL A 92 4.23 -11.16 -14.00
CA VAL A 92 3.06 -10.68 -13.26
C VAL A 92 2.66 -9.26 -13.70
N VAL A 93 3.62 -8.35 -13.87
CA VAL A 93 3.38 -6.97 -14.32
C VAL A 93 2.83 -6.94 -15.74
N LYS A 94 3.41 -7.73 -16.66
CA LYS A 94 2.89 -7.88 -18.02
C LYS A 94 1.42 -8.28 -18.01
N GLU A 95 1.07 -9.34 -17.28
CA GLU A 95 -0.29 -9.87 -17.23
C GLU A 95 -1.24 -8.87 -16.53
N ALA A 96 -0.80 -8.22 -15.46
CA ALA A 96 -1.58 -7.20 -14.75
C ALA A 96 -1.93 -6.01 -15.66
N VAL A 97 -0.94 -5.47 -16.39
CA VAL A 97 -1.16 -4.35 -17.31
C VAL A 97 -1.99 -4.79 -18.53
N GLN A 98 -1.82 -6.03 -19.01
CA GLN A 98 -2.66 -6.58 -20.07
C GLN A 98 -4.14 -6.65 -19.65
N LEU A 99 -4.41 -7.18 -18.46
CA LEU A 99 -5.76 -7.26 -17.91
C LEU A 99 -6.37 -5.86 -17.72
N LEU A 100 -5.58 -4.91 -17.22
CA LEU A 100 -6.01 -3.51 -17.07
C LEU A 100 -6.36 -2.88 -18.42
N ASN A 101 -5.52 -3.05 -19.45
CA ASN A 101 -5.79 -2.57 -20.80
C ASN A 101 -7.07 -3.15 -21.40
N GLY A 102 -7.42 -4.39 -21.07
CA GLY A 102 -8.67 -5.01 -21.47
C GLY A 102 -9.92 -4.41 -20.81
N GLN A 103 -9.78 -3.74 -19.66
CA GLN A 103 -10.87 -3.07 -18.97
C GLN A 103 -11.02 -1.59 -19.35
N LEU A 104 -9.98 -0.98 -19.93
CA LEU A 104 -9.97 0.43 -20.28
C LEU A 104 -10.43 0.65 -21.73
N ASN A 105 -11.34 1.59 -21.93
CA ASN A 105 -11.76 2.03 -23.26
C ASN A 105 -10.82 3.13 -23.80
N SER A 106 -9.55 2.78 -24.01
CA SER A 106 -8.53 3.67 -24.58
C SER A 106 -8.13 3.22 -25.99
N ILE A 107 -7.83 4.17 -26.87
CA ILE A 107 -7.30 3.89 -28.22
C ILE A 107 -5.87 3.33 -28.15
N TYR A 108 -5.10 3.81 -27.19
CA TYR A 108 -3.70 3.41 -26.97
C TYR A 108 -3.59 2.56 -25.71
N MET A 109 -2.72 1.57 -25.75
CA MET A 109 -2.49 0.71 -24.60
C MET A 109 -1.59 1.42 -23.58
N LEU A 110 -1.83 1.16 -22.30
CA LEU A 110 -0.93 1.50 -21.21
C LEU A 110 0.27 0.56 -21.21
N VAL A 111 1.44 1.13 -20.93
CA VAL A 111 2.70 0.40 -20.75
C VAL A 111 3.35 0.83 -19.43
N PRO A 112 4.06 -0.07 -18.73
CA PRO A 112 4.75 0.26 -17.52
C PRO A 112 5.98 1.13 -17.80
N VAL A 113 6.11 2.21 -17.04
CA VAL A 113 7.28 3.10 -17.02
C VAL A 113 8.22 2.71 -15.89
N ALA A 114 7.66 2.39 -14.72
CA ALA A 114 8.41 1.92 -13.56
C ALA A 114 7.54 1.03 -12.64
N ILE A 115 8.18 0.09 -11.97
CA ILE A 115 7.57 -0.67 -10.87
C ILE A 115 7.99 0.03 -9.58
N LEU A 116 7.05 0.68 -8.91
CA LEU A 116 7.28 1.43 -7.68
C LEU A 116 7.31 0.51 -6.45
N GLY A 117 6.60 -0.62 -6.51
CA GLY A 117 6.58 -1.63 -5.47
C GLY A 117 5.84 -2.88 -5.92
N ALA A 118 6.19 -4.01 -5.31
CA ALA A 118 5.50 -5.28 -5.49
C ALA A 118 5.51 -6.04 -4.16
N GLU A 119 4.33 -6.51 -3.75
CA GLU A 119 4.17 -7.35 -2.55
C GLU A 119 3.46 -8.64 -2.95
N LYS A 120 4.05 -9.78 -2.58
CA LYS A 120 3.49 -11.11 -2.81
C LYS A 120 2.87 -11.65 -1.52
N LYS A 121 1.60 -12.04 -1.60
CA LYS A 121 0.82 -12.63 -0.50
C LYS A 121 0.28 -13.98 -0.92
N HIS A 122 0.32 -14.95 -0.01
CA HIS A 122 -0.34 -16.23 -0.21
C HIS A 122 -1.71 -16.20 0.46
N ASN A 123 -2.75 -16.62 -0.25
CA ASN A 123 -4.08 -16.85 0.31
C ASN A 123 -4.51 -18.31 0.06
N PHE A 124 -5.71 -18.68 0.52
CA PHE A 124 -6.23 -20.04 0.32
C PHE A 124 -6.55 -20.39 -1.13
N GLU A 125 -6.65 -19.39 -2.00
CA GLU A 125 -7.11 -19.53 -3.38
C GLU A 125 -5.97 -19.38 -4.41
N GLY A 126 -4.77 -19.00 -4.00
CA GLY A 126 -3.64 -18.74 -4.87
C GLY A 126 -2.66 -17.71 -4.30
N ILE A 127 -2.00 -16.99 -5.20
CA ILE A 127 -1.02 -15.96 -4.86
C ILE A 127 -1.61 -14.61 -5.26
N VAL A 128 -1.66 -13.66 -4.33
CA VAL A 128 -2.09 -12.29 -4.59
C VAL A 128 -0.85 -11.39 -4.66
N TYR A 129 -0.78 -10.58 -5.70
CA TYR A 129 0.25 -9.58 -5.89
C TYR A 129 -0.38 -8.19 -5.78
N ASP A 130 0.11 -7.39 -4.83
CA ASP A 130 -0.17 -5.96 -4.76
C ASP A 130 0.98 -5.21 -5.44
N LEU A 131 0.70 -4.60 -6.58
CA LEU A 131 1.67 -3.88 -7.40
C LEU A 131 1.41 -2.39 -7.34
N SER A 132 2.44 -1.59 -7.13
CA SER A 132 2.39 -0.14 -7.32
C SER A 132 3.18 0.18 -8.60
N LEU A 133 2.50 0.66 -9.64
CA LEU A 133 3.05 0.85 -10.98
C LEU A 133 2.94 2.30 -11.43
N ALA A 134 3.97 2.81 -12.10
CA ALA A 134 3.87 4.02 -12.91
C ALA A 134 3.60 3.61 -14.36
N LEU A 135 2.44 3.99 -14.90
CA LEU A 135 1.99 3.64 -16.25
C LEU A 135 1.86 4.88 -17.13
N ALA A 136 2.09 4.74 -18.43
CA ALA A 136 1.84 5.80 -19.40
C ALA A 136 1.16 5.25 -20.65
N SER A 137 0.44 6.10 -21.37
CA SER A 137 -0.07 5.75 -22.70
C SER A 137 1.10 5.51 -23.65
N SER A 138 1.05 4.42 -24.41
CA SER A 138 2.08 4.08 -25.39
C SER A 138 1.78 4.61 -26.79
N THR A 139 2.73 4.44 -27.70
CA THR A 139 2.57 4.64 -29.14
C THR A 139 1.75 3.54 -29.83
N CYS A 140 1.52 2.40 -29.16
CA CYS A 140 0.80 1.25 -29.71
C CYS A 140 -0.71 1.34 -29.44
N ARG A 141 -1.50 0.81 -30.37
CA ARG A 141 -2.95 0.72 -30.22
C ARG A 141 -3.33 -0.37 -29.22
N ASN A 142 -4.42 -0.17 -28.50
CA ASN A 142 -4.99 -1.16 -27.61
C ASN A 142 -5.93 -2.11 -28.38
N ASP A 143 -5.36 -2.91 -29.27
CA ASP A 143 -6.09 -3.86 -30.14
C ASP A 143 -5.72 -5.32 -29.89
N GLY A 144 -4.86 -5.58 -28.90
CA GLY A 144 -4.37 -6.91 -28.55
C GLY A 144 -3.26 -7.44 -29.47
N ALA A 145 -2.77 -6.66 -30.45
CA ALA A 145 -1.66 -7.08 -31.31
C ALA A 145 -0.29 -7.04 -30.61
N HIS A 146 -0.17 -6.23 -29.56
CA HIS A 146 1.08 -5.99 -28.83
C HIS A 146 0.96 -6.32 -27.34
N SER A 147 2.10 -6.65 -26.74
CA SER A 147 2.24 -6.84 -25.29
C SER A 147 2.66 -5.55 -24.59
N PRO A 148 2.27 -5.31 -23.31
CA PRO A 148 2.67 -4.13 -22.57
C PRO A 148 4.17 -3.99 -22.34
N LEU A 149 4.94 -5.08 -22.47
CA LEU A 149 6.40 -5.09 -22.38
C LEU A 149 7.09 -5.18 -23.76
N ASP A 150 6.34 -5.04 -24.86
CA ASP A 150 6.94 -5.03 -26.19
C ASP A 150 7.84 -3.79 -26.35
N PRO A 151 9.11 -3.93 -26.75
CA PRO A 151 10.06 -2.83 -26.81
C PRO A 151 9.69 -1.75 -27.85
N ILE A 152 8.81 -2.09 -28.78
CA ILE A 152 8.27 -1.16 -29.79
C ILE A 152 7.15 -0.26 -29.23
N CYS A 153 6.50 -0.65 -28.14
CA CYS A 153 5.40 0.07 -27.51
C CYS A 153 5.93 0.99 -26.41
N GLN A 154 6.61 2.05 -26.82
CA GLN A 154 7.19 3.00 -25.89
C GLN A 154 6.14 3.98 -25.35
N PRO A 155 6.32 4.48 -24.11
CA PRO A 155 5.54 5.61 -23.60
C PRO A 155 5.56 6.79 -24.60
N GLN A 156 4.41 7.43 -24.80
CA GLN A 156 4.33 8.64 -25.62
C GLN A 156 5.16 9.76 -25.00
N HIS A 157 5.87 10.50 -25.85
CA HIS A 157 6.71 11.59 -25.41
C HIS A 157 5.89 12.74 -24.80
N GLY A 158 6.31 13.26 -23.65
CA GLY A 158 5.62 14.35 -22.96
C GLY A 158 4.36 13.95 -22.17
N VAL A 159 4.02 12.65 -22.13
CA VAL A 159 2.94 12.15 -21.28
C VAL A 159 3.46 11.94 -19.85
N THR A 160 2.72 12.48 -18.88
CA THR A 160 3.04 12.28 -17.45
C THR A 160 2.56 10.88 -17.04
N PRO A 161 3.42 10.02 -16.47
CA PRO A 161 3.00 8.73 -15.97
C PRO A 161 1.97 8.86 -14.84
N MET A 162 0.98 8.00 -14.84
CA MET A 162 0.01 7.84 -13.75
C MET A 162 0.45 6.71 -12.83
N ASN A 163 0.35 6.93 -11.53
CA ASN A 163 0.69 5.92 -10.53
C ASN A 163 -0.59 5.16 -10.12
N LEU A 164 -0.58 3.85 -10.27
CA LEU A 164 -1.70 2.98 -9.90
C LEU A 164 -1.25 1.88 -8.93
N ASP A 165 -2.09 1.61 -7.94
CA ASP A 165 -2.06 0.34 -7.22
C ASP A 165 -2.92 -0.67 -7.99
N VAL A 166 -2.37 -1.84 -8.28
CA VAL A 166 -2.99 -2.91 -9.07
C VAL A 166 -2.88 -4.21 -8.28
N VAL A 167 -4.02 -4.85 -8.03
CA VAL A 167 -4.08 -6.11 -7.29
C VAL A 167 -4.45 -7.23 -8.24
N VAL A 168 -3.55 -8.20 -8.41
CA VAL A 168 -3.78 -9.38 -9.26
C VAL A 168 -3.65 -10.67 -8.47
N GLN A 169 -4.44 -11.68 -8.84
CA GLN A 169 -4.37 -13.02 -8.27
C GLN A 169 -3.90 -14.00 -9.33
N GLU A 170 -2.88 -14.78 -9.00
CA GLU A 170 -2.42 -15.93 -9.74
C GLU A 170 -3.03 -17.21 -9.13
N LYS A 171 -3.76 -17.96 -9.94
CA LYS A 171 -4.36 -19.25 -9.60
C LYS A 171 -4.18 -20.20 -10.76
N ASP A 172 -3.56 -21.36 -10.52
CA ASP A 172 -3.33 -22.38 -11.55
C ASP A 172 -2.66 -21.85 -12.83
N SER A 173 -1.69 -20.92 -12.69
CA SER A 173 -1.03 -20.19 -13.79
C SER A 173 -1.91 -19.23 -14.59
N HIS A 174 -3.11 -18.92 -14.12
CA HIS A 174 -3.99 -17.89 -14.67
C HIS A 174 -4.01 -16.65 -13.78
N TYR A 175 -4.04 -15.47 -14.39
CA TYR A 175 -4.09 -14.19 -13.70
C TYR A 175 -5.48 -13.58 -13.77
N ALA A 176 -5.95 -13.06 -12.65
CA ALA A 176 -7.19 -12.30 -12.54
C ALA A 176 -6.92 -10.95 -11.90
N LEU A 177 -7.47 -9.88 -12.48
CA LEU A 177 -7.40 -8.55 -11.90
C LEU A 177 -8.47 -8.41 -10.83
N LEU A 178 -8.05 -8.28 -9.57
CA LEU A 178 -8.95 -8.12 -8.43
C LEU A 178 -9.39 -6.67 -8.25
N GLY A 179 -8.53 -5.71 -8.60
CA GLY A 179 -8.86 -4.29 -8.55
C GLY A 179 -7.69 -3.38 -8.90
N HIS A 180 -7.98 -2.11 -9.08
CA HIS A 180 -6.97 -1.07 -9.24
C HIS A 180 -7.45 0.27 -8.63
N SER A 181 -6.53 1.12 -8.19
CA SER A 181 -6.83 2.46 -7.67
C SER A 181 -5.73 3.47 -8.00
N SER A 182 -6.12 4.75 -8.20
CA SER A 182 -5.16 5.84 -8.40
C SER A 182 -4.38 6.11 -7.11
N ILE A 183 -3.05 6.21 -7.23
CA ILE A 183 -2.19 6.69 -6.16
C ILE A 183 -2.11 8.22 -6.29
N ASP A 184 -3.12 8.93 -5.80
CA ASP A 184 -3.07 10.41 -5.72
C ASP A 184 -2.09 10.90 -4.64
N ARG A 185 -1.39 9.98 -3.95
CA ARG A 185 -0.37 10.33 -2.98
C ARG A 185 0.97 10.48 -3.69
N PRO A 186 1.70 11.59 -3.49
CA PRO A 186 3.06 11.71 -4.01
C PRO A 186 3.93 10.61 -3.40
N VAL A 187 4.23 9.58 -4.18
CA VAL A 187 5.23 8.57 -3.83
C VAL A 187 6.60 9.23 -4.09
N PRO A 188 7.48 9.36 -3.08
CA PRO A 188 8.84 9.82 -3.33
C PRO A 188 9.49 8.84 -4.31
N VAL A 189 9.77 9.32 -5.52
CA VAL A 189 10.38 8.54 -6.60
C VAL A 189 11.77 8.09 -6.14
N ALA A 190 11.90 6.82 -5.76
CA ALA A 190 13.17 6.19 -5.46
C ALA A 190 13.50 5.20 -6.59
N LEU A 191 14.67 5.42 -7.20
CA LEU A 191 15.33 4.66 -8.27
C LEU A 191 14.70 4.68 -9.67
N ARG A 192 15.42 5.36 -10.58
CA ARG A 192 15.43 5.04 -12.02
C ARG A 192 16.43 3.90 -12.24
N ILE A 193 16.02 2.88 -12.98
CA ILE A 193 16.87 1.79 -13.50
C ILE A 193 17.74 2.36 -14.63
#